data_AF-A0A1G1ZWI5-F1
#
_entry.id   AF-A0A1G1ZWI5-F1
#
_cell.length_a   1.000
_cell.length_b   1.000
_cell.length_c   1.000
_cell.angle_alpha   90.00
_cell.angle_beta   90.00
_cell.angle_gamma   90.00
#
_symmetry.space_group_name_H-M   'P 1'
#
loop_
_entity.id
_entity.type
_entity.pdbx_description
1 polymer ?
#
loop_
_entity_poly.entity_id
_entity_poly.type
_entity_poly.pdbx_seq_one_letter_code
_entity_poly.pdbx_strand_id
1 'polypeptide(L)'
;MSSKINIVEAVFMIILAVGADAVAGFGTLGNSMPVIGQMLWLVGWLTNIVVWAILMFWLTMKGVSTSLLLGSGAIEAIPILNALPALTAATIAIIIKENLPENIKRTVEKAEKVTRPISK
;
A
#
# COMPACT_ATOMS: atom_id res chain seq x y z
N MET A 1 20.45 5.82 6.00
CA MET A 1 20.91 4.95 4.89
C MET A 1 19.86 5.03 3.81
N SER A 2 20.18 5.62 2.65
CA SER A 2 19.27 5.69 1.50
C SER A 2 19.29 4.33 0.82
N SER A 3 18.39 3.43 1.23
CA SER A 3 18.24 2.14 0.58
C SER A 3 17.48 2.39 -0.72
N LYS A 4 18.22 2.69 -1.79
CA LYS A 4 17.64 2.87 -3.12
C LYS A 4 16.88 1.59 -3.46
N ILE A 5 15.55 1.68 -3.49
CA ILE A 5 14.72 0.55 -3.86
C ILE A 5 15.05 0.23 -5.33
N ASN A 6 15.53 -0.98 -5.57
CA ASN A 6 15.85 -1.42 -6.93
C ASN A 6 14.54 -1.45 -7.74
N ILE A 7 14.59 -0.92 -8.95
CA ILE A 7 13.43 -0.82 -9.83
C ILE A 7 12.81 -2.19 -10.13
N VAL A 8 13.65 -3.24 -10.24
CA VAL A 8 13.17 -4.61 -10.48
C VAL A 8 12.39 -5.13 -9.28
N GLU A 9 12.91 -4.96 -8.06
CA GLU A 9 12.21 -5.35 -6.83
C GLU A 9 10.92 -4.54 -6.66
N ALA A 10 10.96 -3.23 -6.93
CA ALA A 10 9.78 -2.38 -6.90
C ALA A 10 8.68 -2.87 -7.85
N VAL A 11 9.03 -3.25 -9.08
CA VAL A 11 8.07 -3.80 -10.06
C VAL A 11 7.45 -5.10 -9.55
N PHE A 12 8.25 -6.02 -8.98
CA PHE A 12 7.72 -7.24 -8.38
C PHE A 12 6.76 -6.95 -7.22
N MET A 13 7.07 -5.97 -6.36
CA MET A 13 6.20 -5.59 -5.25
C MET A 13 4.92 -4.90 -5.71
N ILE A 14 4.97 -4.09 -6.77
CA ILE A 14 3.78 -3.49 -7.37
C ILE A 14 2.89 -4.58 -7.98
N ILE A 15 3.47 -5.57 -8.69
CA ILE A 15 2.70 -6.68 -9.25
C ILE A 15 2.02 -7.50 -8.15
N LEU A 16 2.72 -7.79 -7.05
CA LEU A 16 2.15 -8.47 -5.90
C LEU A 16 1.00 -7.67 -5.27
N ALA A 17 1.19 -6.35 -5.12
CA ALA A 17 0.17 -5.47 -4.57
C ALA A 17 -1.09 -5.40 -5.45
N VAL A 18 -0.91 -5.23 -6.76
CA VAL A 18 -2.00 -5.23 -7.75
C VAL A 18 -2.72 -6.59 -7.76
N GLY A 19 -1.97 -7.70 -7.63
CA GLY A 19 -2.53 -9.03 -7.54
C GLY A 19 -3.44 -9.20 -6.32
N ALA A 20 -3.02 -8.74 -5.15
CA ALA A 20 -3.84 -8.76 -3.94
C ALA A 20 -5.12 -7.94 -4.10
N ASP A 21 -5.00 -6.71 -4.60
CA ASP A 21 -6.16 -5.82 -4.82
C ASP A 21 -7.13 -6.41 -5.87
N ALA A 22 -6.61 -7.05 -6.91
CA ALA A 22 -7.44 -7.73 -7.91
C ALA A 22 -8.22 -8.90 -7.30
N VAL A 23 -7.58 -9.75 -6.49
CA VAL A 23 -8.25 -10.88 -5.83
C VAL A 23 -9.32 -10.37 -4.84
N ALA A 24 -9.03 -9.31 -4.09
CA ALA A 24 -10.02 -8.66 -3.22
C ALA A 24 -11.20 -8.10 -4.02
N GLY A 25 -10.94 -7.44 -5.16
CA GLY A 25 -11.98 -6.94 -6.07
C GLY A 25 -12.83 -8.05 -6.71
N PHE A 26 -12.24 -9.20 -7.04
CA PHE A 26 -13.02 -10.37 -7.48
C PHE A 26 -13.88 -10.94 -6.36
N GLY A 27 -13.41 -10.91 -5.11
CA GLY A 27 -14.21 -11.29 -3.94
C GLY A 27 -15.44 -10.42 -3.73
N THR A 28 -15.32 -9.10 -3.94
CA THR A 28 -16.46 -8.18 -3.82
C THR A 28 -17.49 -8.36 -4.94
N LEU A 29 -17.05 -8.64 -6.18
CA LEU A 29 -17.94 -9.01 -7.28
C LEU A 29 -18.63 -10.35 -7.02
N GLY A 30 -17.91 -11.31 -6.44
CA GLY A 30 -18.40 -12.64 -6.07
C GLY A 30 -19.47 -12.64 -4.98
N ASN A 31 -19.63 -11.57 -4.18
CA ASN A 31 -20.68 -11.45 -3.15
C ASN A 31 -22.11 -11.50 -3.70
N SER A 32 -22.28 -11.38 -5.02
CA SER A 32 -23.56 -11.65 -5.70
C SER A 32 -23.96 -13.13 -5.70
N MET A 33 -23.04 -14.04 -5.32
CA MET A 33 -23.28 -15.48 -5.16
C MET A 33 -23.08 -15.92 -3.70
N PRO A 34 -24.11 -16.44 -3.01
CA PRO A 34 -24.07 -16.64 -1.54
C PRO A 34 -23.05 -17.69 -1.05
N VAL A 35 -22.70 -18.70 -1.86
CA VAL A 35 -21.73 -19.74 -1.49
C VAL A 35 -20.34 -19.48 -2.08
N ILE A 36 -20.28 -19.16 -3.37
CA ILE A 36 -19.02 -18.90 -4.09
C ILE A 36 -18.40 -17.57 -3.62
N GLY A 37 -19.22 -16.57 -3.33
CA GLY A 37 -18.78 -15.26 -2.83
C GLY A 37 -18.08 -15.33 -1.48
N GLN A 38 -18.60 -16.11 -0.53
CA GLN A 38 -17.94 -16.29 0.78
C GLN A 38 -16.59 -16.99 0.64
N MET A 39 -16.47 -17.98 -0.25
CA MET A 39 -15.19 -18.63 -0.50
C MET A 39 -14.18 -17.68 -1.15
N LEU A 40 -14.61 -16.90 -2.16
CA LEU A 40 -13.75 -15.89 -2.80
C LEU A 40 -13.34 -14.78 -1.83
N TRP A 41 -14.25 -14.35 -0.95
CA TRP A 41 -13.95 -13.36 0.08
C TRP A 41 -12.90 -13.87 1.07
N LEU A 42 -13.01 -15.13 1.52
CA LEU A 42 -12.02 -15.75 2.40
C LEU A 42 -10.64 -15.88 1.72
N VAL A 43 -10.62 -16.29 0.45
CA VAL A 43 -9.39 -16.38 -0.34
C VAL A 43 -8.77 -14.99 -0.55
N GLY A 44 -9.59 -13.97 -0.82
CA GLY A 44 -9.13 -12.58 -0.92
C GLY A 44 -8.54 -12.07 0.39
N TRP A 45 -9.18 -12.35 1.51
CA TRP A 45 -8.67 -11.97 2.83
C TRP A 45 -7.33 -12.64 3.17
N LEU A 46 -7.21 -13.96 2.93
CA LEU A 46 -5.94 -14.69 3.14
C LEU A 46 -4.82 -14.18 2.23
N THR A 47 -5.13 -13.94 0.95
CA THR A 47 -4.16 -13.40 0.00
C THR A 47 -3.68 -12.02 0.43
N ASN A 48 -4.60 -11.16 0.90
CA ASN A 48 -4.27 -9.81 1.37
C ASN A 48 -3.34 -9.86 2.58
N ILE A 49 -3.60 -10.73 3.57
CA ILE A 49 -2.72 -10.92 4.74
C ILE A 49 -1.32 -11.37 4.33
N VAL A 50 -1.21 -12.32 3.43
CA VAL A 50 0.09 -12.84 2.97
C VAL A 50 0.87 -11.74 2.25
N VAL A 51 0.22 -10.99 1.36
CA VAL A 51 0.86 -9.90 0.62
C VAL A 51 1.27 -8.75 1.56
N TRP A 52 0.43 -8.42 2.55
CA TRP A 52 0.80 -7.48 3.62
C TRP A 52 2.05 -7.93 4.37
N ALA A 53 2.13 -9.21 4.75
CA ALA A 53 3.28 -9.75 5.47
C ALA A 53 4.56 -9.68 4.62
N ILE A 54 4.48 -10.00 3.33
CA ILE A 54 5.61 -9.91 2.39
C ILE A 54 6.06 -8.46 2.22
N LEU A 55 5.13 -7.52 2.02
CA LEU A 55 5.44 -6.09 1.87
C LEU A 55 6.04 -5.51 3.15
N MET A 56 5.47 -5.80 4.32
CA MET A 56 6.03 -5.39 5.60
C MET A 56 7.45 -5.93 5.79
N PHE A 57 7.66 -7.22 5.52
CA PHE A 57 8.97 -7.84 5.65
C PHE A 57 10.00 -7.17 4.72
N TRP A 58 9.64 -6.93 3.47
CA TRP A 58 10.52 -6.26 2.51
C TRP A 58 10.85 -4.83 2.89
N LEU A 59 9.85 -4.02 3.29
CA LEU A 59 10.08 -2.65 3.75
C LEU A 59 10.97 -2.62 5.00
N THR A 60 10.77 -3.55 5.93
CA THR A 60 11.59 -3.70 7.13
C THR A 60 13.04 -4.04 6.76
N MET A 61 13.25 -4.98 5.83
CA MET A 61 14.57 -5.35 5.31
C MET A 61 15.28 -4.20 4.60
N LYS A 62 14.53 -3.26 4.00
CA LYS A 62 15.08 -2.05 3.38
C LYS A 62 15.27 -0.89 4.37
N GLY A 63 14.82 -1.03 5.62
CA GLY A 63 14.87 0.03 6.63
C GLY A 63 13.89 1.18 6.37
N VAL A 64 12.83 0.92 5.60
CA VAL A 64 11.81 1.92 5.23
C VAL A 64 10.64 1.86 6.22
N SER A 65 10.10 3.02 6.57
CA SER A 65 8.95 3.10 7.48
C SER A 65 7.71 2.41 6.88
N THR A 66 7.14 1.48 7.64
CA THR A 66 5.90 0.76 7.29
C THR A 66 4.63 1.56 7.58
N SER A 67 4.74 2.75 8.18
CA SER A 67 3.59 3.57 8.60
C SER A 67 2.59 3.88 7.50
N LEU A 68 3.05 4.10 6.25
CA LEU A 68 2.16 4.37 5.13
C LEU A 68 1.40 3.11 4.67
N LEU A 69 2.02 1.94 4.76
CA LEU A 69 1.39 0.65 4.50
C LEU A 69 0.36 0.33 5.58
N LEU A 70 0.72 0.53 6.86
CA LEU A 70 -0.24 0.40 7.98
C LEU A 70 -1.45 1.32 7.83
N GLY A 71 -1.21 2.55 7.35
CA GLY A 71 -2.26 3.52 7.06
C GLY A 71 -3.22 3.11 5.94
N SER A 72 -2.76 2.33 4.95
CA SER A 72 -3.64 1.88 3.87
C SER A 72 -4.70 0.90 4.37
N GLY A 73 -4.34 0.04 5.33
CA GLY A 73 -5.30 -0.88 5.96
C GLY A 73 -6.41 -0.16 6.75
N ALA A 74 -6.11 1.02 7.31
CA ALA A 74 -7.12 1.85 7.96
C ALA A 74 -8.08 2.51 6.96
N ILE A 75 -7.63 2.80 5.74
CA ILE A 75 -8.46 3.32 4.65
C ILE A 75 -9.38 2.22 4.10
N GLU A 76 -8.88 0.99 3.99
CA GLU A 76 -9.66 -0.18 3.56
C GLU A 76 -10.77 -0.57 4.55
N ALA A 77 -10.65 -0.19 5.83
CA ALA A 77 -11.71 -0.38 6.82
C ALA A 77 -12.97 0.46 6.54
N ILE A 78 -12.88 1.50 5.70
CA ILE A 78 -14.01 2.32 5.29
C ILE A 78 -14.64 1.70 4.04
N PRO A 79 -15.89 1.19 4.10
CA PRO A 79 -16.48 0.40 3.00
C PRO A 79 -16.51 1.10 1.64
N ILE A 80 -16.63 2.43 1.62
CA ILE A 80 -16.65 3.24 0.39
C ILE A 80 -15.25 3.37 -0.23
N LEU A 81 -14.21 3.41 0.61
CA LEU A 81 -12.81 3.56 0.19
C LEU A 81 -12.12 2.20 -0.05
N ASN A 82 -12.72 1.11 0.42
CA ASN A 82 -12.27 -0.26 0.15
C ASN A 82 -12.39 -0.67 -1.34
N ALA A 83 -13.02 0.16 -2.17
CA ALA A 83 -13.02 -0.01 -3.62
C ALA A 83 -11.72 0.52 -4.28
N LEU A 84 -10.90 1.28 -3.56
CA LEU A 84 -9.61 1.72 -4.06
C LEU A 84 -8.56 0.62 -3.85
N PRO A 85 -7.63 0.43 -4.81
CA PRO A 85 -6.44 -0.40 -4.62
C PRO A 85 -5.46 0.32 -3.68
N ALA A 86 -5.84 0.41 -2.40
CA ALA A 86 -5.18 1.22 -1.38
C ALA A 86 -3.79 0.67 -1.05
N LEU A 87 -3.66 -0.66 -1.00
CA LEU A 87 -2.38 -1.36 -0.88
C LEU A 87 -1.44 -1.04 -2.05
N THR A 88 -1.92 -1.10 -3.29
CA THR A 88 -1.12 -0.73 -4.47
C THR A 88 -0.70 0.74 -4.40
N ALA A 89 -1.64 1.64 -4.09
CA ALA A 89 -1.36 3.08 -4.00
C ALA A 89 -0.32 3.39 -2.92
N ALA A 90 -0.42 2.76 -1.75
CA ALA A 90 0.54 2.91 -0.68
C ALA A 90 1.92 2.36 -1.08
N THR A 91 1.97 1.20 -1.72
CA THR A 91 3.22 0.60 -2.21
C THR A 91 3.94 1.52 -3.20
N ILE A 92 3.20 2.06 -4.18
CA ILE A 92 3.73 3.03 -5.15
C ILE A 92 4.21 4.30 -4.44
N ALA A 93 3.42 4.85 -3.52
CA ALA A 93 3.78 6.06 -2.80
C ALA A 93 5.06 5.88 -1.95
N ILE A 94 5.24 4.73 -1.32
CA ILE A 94 6.48 4.40 -0.58
C ILE A 94 7.66 4.32 -1.55
N ILE A 95 7.52 3.64 -2.69
CA ILE A 95 8.58 3.52 -3.70
C ILE A 95 9.00 4.90 -4.21
N ILE A 96 8.03 5.75 -4.57
CA ILE A 96 8.29 7.11 -5.05
C ILE A 96 8.96 7.94 -3.95
N LYS A 97 8.43 7.92 -2.73
CA LYS A 97 8.99 8.67 -1.60
C LYS A 97 10.42 8.26 -1.30
N GLU A 98 10.74 6.98 -1.41
CA GLU A 98 12.07 6.48 -1.09
C GLU A 98 13.07 6.75 -2.23
N ASN A 99 12.65 6.57 -3.49
CA ASN A 99 13.47 6.86 -4.68
C ASN A 99 13.50 8.34 -5.09
N LEU A 100 12.76 9.23 -4.41
CA LEU A 100 12.79 10.67 -4.68
C LEU A 100 14.20 11.22 -4.48
N PRO A 101 14.78 11.99 -5.42
CA PRO A 101 16.06 12.63 -5.21
C PRO A 101 16.01 13.56 -3.98
N GLU A 102 17.09 13.55 -3.18
CA GLU A 102 17.17 14.22 -1.87
C GLU A 102 16.83 15.72 -1.95
N ASN A 103 17.12 16.34 -3.10
CA ASN A 103 16.84 17.72 -3.47
C ASN A 103 15.33 18.03 -3.41
N ILE A 104 14.49 17.07 -3.79
CA ILE A 104 13.03 17.19 -3.77
C ILE A 104 12.50 16.86 -2.38
N LYS A 105 13.09 15.88 -1.67
CA LYS A 105 12.71 15.57 -0.27
C LYS A 105 12.77 16.80 0.64
N ARG A 106 13.85 17.59 0.52
CA ARG A 106 14.02 18.85 1.29
C ARG A 106 13.02 19.94 0.91
N THR A 107 12.62 20.00 -0.36
CA THR A 107 11.61 20.96 -0.84
C THR A 107 10.22 20.58 -0.32
N VAL A 108 9.88 19.30 -0.30
CA VAL A 108 8.61 18.79 0.26
C VAL A 108 8.56 19.01 1.78
N GLU A 109 9.63 18.72 2.52
CA GLU A 109 9.67 19.00 3.98
C GLU A 109 9.56 20.50 4.29
N LYS A 110 10.21 21.36 3.49
CA LYS A 110 10.07 22.81 3.63
C LYS A 110 8.64 23.25 3.33
N ALA A 111 8.02 22.72 2.28
CA ALA A 111 6.64 23.05 1.92
C ALA A 111 5.67 22.59 3.02
N GLU A 112 5.83 21.39 3.59
CA GLU A 112 4.98 20.87 4.66
C GLU A 112 5.10 21.69 5.95
N LYS A 113 6.30 22.16 6.30
CA LYS A 113 6.50 23.06 7.44
C LYS A 113 5.91 24.45 7.21
N VAL A 114 5.87 24.91 5.96
CA VAL A 114 5.31 26.23 5.57
C VAL A 114 3.80 26.20 5.44
N THR A 115 3.18 25.05 5.13
CA THR A 115 1.71 24.88 5.07
C THR A 115 1.06 24.45 6.38
N ARG A 116 1.83 24.11 7.42
CA ARG A 116 1.34 23.94 8.81
C ARG A 116 1.61 25.16 9.73
N PRO A 117 1.37 26.43 9.37
CA PRO A 117 1.17 27.44 10.38
C PRO A 117 -0.29 27.33 10.85
N ILE A 118 -0.47 27.27 12.17
CA ILE A 118 -1.75 27.37 12.89
C ILE A 118 -2.49 26.03 13.06
N SER A 119 -2.03 25.28 14.06
CA SER A 119 -2.90 24.47 14.94
C SER A 119 -2.22 24.43 16.31
N LYS A 120 -2.25 25.57 17.00
CA LYS A 120 -2.13 25.63 18.46
C LYS A 120 -3.53 25.81 19.02
#